data_AF-A0A0T6ZEY2-F1
#
_entry.id   AF-A0A0T6ZEY2-F1
#
_cell.length_a   1.000
_cell.length_b   1.000
_cell.length_c   1.000
_cell.angle_alpha   90.00
_cell.angle_beta   90.00
_cell.angle_gamma   90.00
#
_symmetry.space_group_name_H-M   'P 1'
#
loop_
_entity.id
_entity.type
_entity.pdbx_description
1 polymer ?
#
loop_
_entity_poly.entity_id
_entity_poly.type
_entity_poly.pdbx_seq_one_letter_code
_entity_poly.pdbx_strand_id
1 'polypeptide(L)' 'MATSTVSSIPLSLSDRLTAGVIALFIGAFLVFGAGLANSAVLHDTAHDTRHSYGFPCH' A
#
# COMPACT_ATOMS: atom_id res chain seq x y z
N MET A 1 -13.39 6.06 35.17
CA MET A 1 -12.55 6.13 33.95
C MET A 1 -11.60 4.93 34.00
N ALA A 2 -11.81 3.91 33.16
CA ALA A 2 -10.99 2.70 33.17
C ALA A 2 -9.86 2.83 32.13
N THR A 3 -8.62 2.85 32.59
CA THR A 3 -7.42 2.84 31.75
C THR A 3 -7.15 1.41 31.28
N SER A 4 -7.25 1.16 29.98
CA SER A 4 -6.87 -0.12 29.38
C SER A 4 -5.37 -0.12 29.09
N THR A 5 -4.63 -1.04 29.70
CA THR A 5 -3.21 -1.27 29.40
C THR A 5 -3.11 -2.14 28.15
N VAL A 6 -2.72 -1.52 27.02
CA VAL A 6 -2.42 -2.27 25.79
C VAL A 6 -1.03 -2.89 25.95
N SER A 7 -0.98 -4.22 25.99
CA SER A 7 0.30 -4.94 25.96
C SER A 7 0.85 -4.91 24.54
N SER A 8 2.08 -4.40 24.37
CA SER A 8 2.79 -4.44 23.09
C SER A 8 3.53 -5.77 22.95
N ILE A 9 3.33 -6.45 21.81
CA ILE A 9 4.12 -7.64 21.47
C ILE A 9 5.41 -7.14 20.80
N PRO A 10 6.59 -7.41 21.38
CA PRO A 10 7.84 -7.01 20.76
C PRO A 10 8.06 -7.81 19.48
N LEU A 11 8.20 -7.12 18.35
CA LEU A 11 8.45 -7.75 17.05
C LEU A 11 9.95 -8.01 16.89
N SER A 12 10.33 -9.21 16.43
CA SER A 12 11.74 -9.52 16.18
C SER A 12 12.27 -8.73 14.98
N LEU A 13 13.60 -8.62 14.84
CA LEU A 13 14.19 -7.98 13.65
C LEU A 13 13.77 -8.69 12.36
N SER A 14 13.69 -10.03 12.39
CA SER A 14 13.29 -10.85 11.24
C SER A 14 11.86 -10.57 10.79
N ASP A 15 10.93 -10.38 11.73
CA ASP A 15 9.55 -10.04 11.42
C ASP A 15 9.45 -8.66 10.74
N ARG A 16 10.20 -7.68 11.25
CA ARG A 16 10.23 -6.31 10.70
C ARG A 16 10.84 -6.30 9.30
N LEU A 17 11.91 -7.06 9.09
CA LEU A 17 12.54 -7.21 7.78
C LEU A 17 11.61 -7.91 6.79
N THR A 18 10.93 -8.97 7.22
CA THR A 18 9.96 -9.69 6.38
C THR A 18 8.84 -8.76 5.93
N ALA A 19 8.24 -8.03 6.87
CA ALA A 19 7.22 -7.03 6.55
C ALA A 19 7.76 -5.93 5.62
N GLY A 20 8.96 -5.43 5.88
CA GLY A 20 9.61 -4.39 5.06
C GLY A 20 9.89 -4.84 3.63
N VAL A 21 10.39 -6.06 3.46
CA VAL A 21 10.67 -6.64 2.13
C VAL A 21 9.38 -6.84 1.35
N ILE A 22 8.33 -7.37 1.99
CA ILE A 22 7.02 -7.53 1.34
C ILE A 22 6.47 -6.16 0.93
N ALA A 23 6.50 -5.17 1.83
CA ALA A 23 6.06 -3.81 1.53
C ALA A 23 6.86 -3.18 0.37
N LEU A 24 8.17 -3.42 0.31
CA LEU A 24 9.03 -2.95 -0.77
C LEU A 24 8.63 -3.57 -2.11
N PHE A 25 8.38 -4.88 -2.17
CA PHE A 25 7.94 -5.54 -3.40
C PHE A 25 6.57 -5.06 -3.86
N ILE A 26 5.62 -4.90 -2.94
CA ILE A 26 4.30 -4.37 -3.26
C ILE A 26 4.42 -2.93 -3.78
N GLY A 27 5.19 -2.08 -3.10
CA GLY A 27 5.42 -0.70 -3.53
C GLY A 27 6.10 -0.62 -4.90
N ALA A 28 7.13 -1.43 -5.12
CA ALA A 28 7.82 -1.51 -6.40
C ALA A 28 6.88 -1.97 -7.52
N PHE A 29 6.02 -2.96 -7.26
CA PHE A 29 5.01 -3.41 -8.22
C PHE A 29 4.02 -2.30 -8.59
N LEU A 30 3.54 -1.53 -7.61
CA LEU A 30 2.62 -0.42 -7.87
C LEU A 30 3.26 0.69 -8.69
N VAL A 31 4.48 1.10 -8.34
CA VAL A 31 5.22 2.15 -9.08
C VAL A 31 5.54 1.69 -10.50
N PHE A 32 6.05 0.46 -10.64
CA PHE A 32 6.34 -0.10 -11.96
C PHE A 32 5.07 -0.19 -12.80
N GLY A 33 4.00 -0.79 -12.24
CA GLY A 33 2.75 -0.98 -12.95
C GLY A 33 2.12 0.33 -13.42
N ALA A 34 1.96 1.30 -12.53
CA ALA A 34 1.30 2.56 -12.86
C ALA A 34 2.17 3.50 -13.73
N GLY A 35 3.50 3.50 -13.53
CA GLY A 35 4.37 4.54 -14.09
C GLY A 35 5.41 4.09 -15.13
N LEU A 36 5.87 2.84 -15.07
CA LEU A 36 7.02 2.37 -15.86
C LEU A 36 6.69 1.22 -16.81
N ALA A 37 5.56 0.55 -16.60
CA ALA A 37 5.10 -0.53 -17.47
C ALA A 37 4.71 0.06 -18.83
N ASN A 38 5.15 -0.59 -19.91
CA ASN A 38 4.77 -0.23 -21.27
C ASN A 38 3.36 -0.76 -21.62
N SER A 39 2.37 -0.43 -20.79
CA SER A 39 0.98 -0.84 -20.94
C SER A 39 0.06 0.35 -20.74
N ALA A 40 -0.55 0.82 -21.84
CA ALA A 40 -1.53 1.90 -21.80
C ALA A 40 -2.71 1.54 -20.89
N VAL A 41 -3.18 0.29 -20.95
CA VAL A 41 -4.31 -0.19 -20.11
C VAL A 41 -4.00 -0.04 -18.62
N LEU A 42 -2.79 -0.39 -18.18
CA LEU A 42 -2.42 -0.31 -16.76
C LEU A 42 -2.27 1.14 -16.29
N HIS A 43 -1.69 1.99 -17.13
CA HIS A 43 -1.57 3.42 -16.87
C HIS A 43 -2.94 4.10 -16.80
N ASP A 44 -3.81 3.83 -17.77
CA ASP A 44 -5.17 4.39 -17.85
C ASP A 44 -6.02 3.94 -16.66
N THR A 45 -5.92 2.68 -16.24
CA THR A 45 -6.61 2.16 -15.05
C THR A 45 -6.15 2.87 -13.77
N ALA A 46 -4.85 3.13 -13.64
CA ALA A 46 -4.31 3.88 -12.51
C ALA A 46 -4.79 5.35 -12.51
N HIS A 47 -4.88 5.96 -13.70
CA HIS A 47 -5.40 7.32 -13.86
C HIS A 47 -6.91 7.40 -13.57
N ASP A 48 -7.71 6.42 -14.03
CA ASP A 48 -9.15 6.34 -13.79
C ASP A 48 -9.49 6.14 -12.31
N THR A 49 -8.68 5.35 -11.60
CA THR A 49 -8.79 5.20 -10.14
C THR A 49 -8.63 6.55 -9.42
N ARG A 50 -7.68 7.39 -9.84
CA ARG A 50 -7.51 8.74 -9.28
C ARG A 50 -8.72 9.64 -9.52
N HIS A 51 -9.34 9.56 -10.71
CA HIS A 51 -10.57 10.29 -11.01
C HIS A 51 -11.74 9.78 -10.17
N SER A 52 -11.83 8.45 -9.99
CA SER A 52 -12.84 7.79 -9.16
C SER A 52 -12.74 8.16 -7.67
N TYR A 53 -11.54 8.41 -7.13
CA TYR A 53 -11.38 8.89 -5.75
C TYR A 53 -11.95 10.29 -5.50
N GLY A 54 -12.22 11.07 -6.56
CA GLY A 54 -12.87 12.37 -6.48
C GLY A 54 -14.37 12.34 -6.77
N PHE A 55 -14.93 11.19 -7.15
CA PHE A 55 -16.38 11.08 -7.32
C PHE A 55 -17.07 11.14 -5.95
N PRO A 56 -18.15 11.92 -5.81
CA PRO A 56 -18.82 12.09 -4.54
C PRO A 56 -19.33 10.75 -4.02
N CYS A 57 -18.78 10.33 -2.88
CA CYS A 57 -19.44 9.41 -1.98
C CYS A 57 -20.67 10.13 -1.39
N HIS A 58 -21.74 10.16 -2.17
CA HIS A 58 -23.05 9.98 -1.56
C HIS A 58 -23.21 8.50 -1.22
#